data_AF-A0A973AXR8-F1
#
_entry.id   AF-A0A973AXR8-F1
#
_cell.length_a   1.000
_cell.length_b   1.000
_cell.length_c   1.000
_cell.angle_alpha   90.00
_cell.angle_beta   90.00
_cell.angle_gamma   90.00
#
_symmetry.space_group_name_H-M   'P 1'
#
loop_
_entity.id
_entity.type
_entity.pdbx_description
1 polymer ?
#
loop_
_entity_poly.entity_id
_entity_poly.type
_entity_poly.pdbx_seq_one_letter_code
_entity_poly.pdbx_strand_id
1 'polypeptide(L)'
;IERFFLPLLVIVGWLNFVGTRRAAAATCVAVGQLMLMRGFLPGVVTTTSSPTGDAIDAAAAGLILIGATWAAVQALASAARRNRPATGTTTPREETAAAFINPPFLALRETLGAAWSLRIAERFDTVAAARGWPCRLRFGGLVSDGDPADTLWHRDALRAFRALLRRFVTDAWLARHGWRDAAGGLHAGQEPS
;
A
#
# COMPACT_ATOMS: atom_id res chain seq x y z
N ILE A 1 5.65 23.12 21.72
CA ILE A 1 5.17 22.50 20.45
C ILE A 1 6.30 21.74 19.76
N GLU A 2 7.49 22.32 19.59
CA GLU A 2 8.63 21.70 18.88
C GLU A 2 9.04 20.31 19.39
N ARG A 3 9.04 20.07 20.71
CA ARG A 3 9.41 18.76 21.32
C ARG A 3 8.42 17.62 21.05
N PHE A 4 7.19 17.93 20.62
CA PHE A 4 6.19 16.91 20.28
C PHE A 4 6.16 16.59 18.78
N PHE A 5 6.73 17.47 17.95
CA PHE A 5 6.65 17.34 16.50
C PHE A 5 7.32 16.06 15.98
N LEU A 6 8.55 15.79 16.44
CA LEU A 6 9.31 14.61 16.04
C LEU A 6 8.66 13.28 16.46
N PRO A 7 8.29 13.05 17.73
CA PRO A 7 7.62 11.80 18.11
C PRO A 7 6.26 11.64 17.42
N LEU A 8 5.52 12.75 17.21
CA LEU A 8 4.28 12.72 16.44
C LEU A 8 4.54 12.24 15.00
N LEU A 9 5.59 12.75 14.35
CA LEU A 9 5.96 12.34 12.99
C LEU A 9 6.29 10.83 12.92
N VAL A 10 7.03 10.30 13.91
CA VAL A 10 7.33 8.86 14.00
C VAL A 10 6.05 8.05 14.17
N ILE A 11 5.14 8.47 15.06
CA ILE A 11 3.86 7.79 15.30
C ILE A 11 2.99 7.82 14.05
N VAL A 12 2.87 8.96 13.37
CA VAL A 12 2.09 9.09 12.13
C VAL A 12 2.68 8.20 11.03
N GLY A 13 4.00 8.17 10.89
CA GLY A 13 4.69 7.27 9.97
C GLY A 13 4.42 5.80 10.27
N TRP A 14 4.51 5.40 11.54
CA TRP A 14 4.22 4.04 11.99
C TRP A 14 2.76 3.64 11.74
N LEU A 15 1.80 4.50 12.12
CA LEU A 15 0.36 4.27 11.88
C LEU A 15 0.04 4.09 10.41
N ASN A 16 0.79 4.74 9.51
CA ASN A 16 0.60 4.56 8.07
C ASN A 16 0.99 3.16 7.59
N PHE A 17 1.84 2.42 8.32
CA PHE A 17 2.32 1.10 7.90
C PHE A 17 1.95 -0.05 8.84
N VAL A 18 1.45 0.21 10.05
CA VAL A 18 1.08 -0.83 11.02
C VAL A 18 -0.02 -1.78 10.52
N GLY A 19 -0.91 -1.30 9.64
CA GLY A 19 -1.93 -2.13 9.00
C GLY A 19 -1.48 -2.91 7.76
N THR A 20 -0.20 -2.80 7.38
CA THR A 20 0.33 -3.39 6.14
C THR A 20 1.21 -4.62 6.41
N ARG A 21 1.67 -5.31 5.37
CA ARG A 21 2.64 -6.42 5.54
C ARG A 21 3.99 -5.95 6.10
N ARG A 22 4.23 -4.64 6.11
CA ARG A 22 5.45 -4.02 6.62
C ARG A 22 5.36 -3.63 8.10
N ALA A 23 4.30 -4.02 8.81
CA ALA A 23 4.07 -3.65 10.21
C ALA A 23 5.27 -3.95 11.13
N ALA A 24 5.86 -5.14 11.03
CA ALA A 24 7.01 -5.52 11.85
C ALA A 24 8.23 -4.64 11.58
N ALA A 25 8.58 -4.44 10.30
CA ALA A 25 9.69 -3.57 9.90
C ALA A 25 9.47 -2.12 10.34
N ALA A 26 8.27 -1.58 10.14
CA ALA A 26 7.89 -0.23 10.57
C ALA A 26 7.96 -0.08 12.09
N THR A 27 7.59 -1.11 12.86
CA THR A 27 7.66 -1.10 14.32
C THR A 27 9.12 -1.08 14.80
N CYS A 28 10.01 -1.90 14.22
CA CYS A 28 11.43 -1.86 14.55
C CYS A 28 12.04 -0.47 14.30
N VAL A 29 11.75 0.14 13.15
CA VAL A 29 12.22 1.48 12.82
C VAL A 29 11.66 2.52 13.78
N ALA A 30 10.35 2.49 14.07
CA ALA A 30 9.72 3.45 14.96
C ALA A 30 10.26 3.35 16.40
N VAL A 31 10.43 2.15 16.94
CA VAL A 31 11.02 1.94 18.27
C VAL A 31 12.46 2.46 18.31
N GLY A 32 13.28 2.13 17.31
CA GLY A 32 14.65 2.64 17.23
C GLY A 32 14.70 4.17 17.12
N GLN A 33 13.83 4.79 16.32
CA GLN A 33 13.73 6.25 16.23
C GLN A 33 13.32 6.89 17.56
N LEU A 34 12.33 6.32 18.27
CA LEU A 34 11.91 6.82 19.58
C LEU A 34 13.02 6.69 20.62
N MET A 35 13.80 5.59 20.59
CA MET A 35 14.96 5.41 21.47
C MET A 35 16.04 6.47 21.21
N LEU A 36 16.38 6.76 19.95
CA LEU A 36 17.32 7.83 19.61
C LEU A 36 16.79 9.23 19.99
N MET A 37 15.49 9.44 19.88
CA MET A 37 14.83 10.71 20.22
C MET A 37 14.63 10.93 21.72
N ARG A 38 14.99 9.96 22.59
CA ARG A 38 14.70 10.03 24.04
C ARG A 38 15.18 11.32 24.72
N GLY A 39 16.32 11.87 24.29
CA GLY A 39 16.87 13.11 24.85
C GLY A 39 16.08 14.37 24.46
N PHE A 40 15.23 14.28 23.44
CA PHE A 40 14.38 15.37 22.96
C PHE A 40 12.92 15.22 23.42
N LEU A 41 12.60 14.12 24.13
CA LEU A 41 11.25 13.90 24.64
C LEU A 41 10.92 14.90 25.76
N PRO A 42 9.66 15.39 25.80
CA PRO A 42 9.21 16.29 26.84
C PRO A 42 9.31 15.60 28.21
N GLY A 43 9.91 16.29 29.19
CA GLY A 43 10.06 15.80 30.56
C GLY A 43 11.37 15.06 30.85
N VAL A 44 12.22 14.81 29.86
CA VAL A 44 13.55 14.20 30.08
C VAL A 44 14.58 15.31 30.30
N VAL A 45 15.18 15.35 31.49
CA VAL A 45 16.34 16.21 31.78
C VAL A 45 17.58 15.45 31.34
N THR A 46 18.21 15.89 30.24
CA THR A 46 19.44 15.29 29.70
C THR A 46 20.63 15.66 30.57
N THR A 47 20.84 14.94 31.66
CA THR A 47 22.10 14.96 32.41
C THR A 47 23.13 14.10 31.68
N THR A 48 24.14 14.77 31.11
CA THR A 48 25.49 14.32 30.70
C THR A 48 25.75 12.82 30.51
N SER A 49 26.19 12.47 29.29
CA SER A 49 26.94 11.27 28.86
C SER A 49 27.17 10.20 29.94
N SER A 50 26.15 9.36 30.17
CA SER A 50 26.32 8.12 30.92
C SER A 50 26.66 6.99 29.94
N PRO A 51 27.56 6.05 30.27
CA PRO A 51 27.89 4.88 29.43
C PRO A 51 26.66 4.02 29.07
N THR A 52 25.59 4.09 29.85
CA THR A 52 24.29 3.48 29.50
C THR A 52 23.66 4.10 28.26
N GLY A 53 23.98 5.37 27.96
CA GLY A 53 23.49 6.06 26.78
C GLY A 53 24.03 5.51 25.48
N ASP A 54 25.32 5.20 25.43
CA ASP A 54 25.99 4.66 24.24
C ASP A 54 25.41 3.29 23.85
N ALA A 55 25.12 2.43 24.84
CA ALA A 55 24.49 1.14 24.62
C ALA A 55 23.05 1.26 24.08
N ILE A 56 22.28 2.23 24.57
CA ILE A 56 20.92 2.50 24.08
C ILE A 56 20.95 3.01 22.65
N ASP A 57 21.88 3.92 22.34
CA ASP A 57 21.99 4.50 21.01
C ASP A 57 22.46 3.44 19.98
N ALA A 58 23.38 2.54 20.37
CA ALA A 58 23.78 1.39 19.58
C ALA A 58 22.62 0.41 19.34
N ALA A 59 21.84 0.09 20.38
CA ALA A 59 20.67 -0.77 20.27
C ALA A 59 19.60 -0.15 19.34
N ALA A 60 19.37 1.15 19.46
CA ALA A 60 18.43 1.90 18.64
C ALA A 60 18.84 1.93 17.16
N ALA A 61 20.12 2.18 16.89
CA ALA A 61 20.69 2.09 15.54
C ALA A 61 20.55 0.68 14.96
N GLY A 62 20.79 -0.36 15.77
CA GLY A 62 20.58 -1.75 15.40
C GLY A 62 19.13 -2.04 15.00
N LEU A 63 18.15 -1.57 15.78
CA LEU A 63 16.72 -1.74 15.46
C LEU A 63 16.33 -1.06 14.15
N ILE A 64 16.82 0.15 13.89
CA ILE A 64 16.58 0.86 12.64
C ILE A 64 17.19 0.07 11.47
N LEU A 65 18.42 -0.41 11.61
CA LEU A 65 19.11 -1.17 10.56
C LEU A 65 18.39 -2.49 10.26
N ILE A 66 17.96 -3.23 11.29
CA ILE A 66 17.19 -4.47 11.13
C ILE A 66 15.87 -4.19 10.43
N GLY A 67 15.12 -3.18 10.89
CA GLY A 67 13.84 -2.80 10.28
C GLY A 67 13.98 -2.36 8.82
N ALA A 68 14.98 -1.53 8.51
CA ALA A 68 15.25 -1.05 7.16
C ALA A 68 15.69 -2.18 6.22
N THR A 69 16.61 -3.04 6.68
CA THR A 69 17.06 -4.21 5.92
C THR A 69 15.90 -5.16 5.66
N TRP A 70 15.06 -5.43 6.65
CA TRP A 70 13.87 -6.25 6.47
C TRP A 70 12.94 -5.65 5.42
N ALA A 71 12.62 -4.36 5.50
CA ALA A 71 11.77 -3.67 4.53
C ALA A 71 12.34 -3.76 3.11
N ALA A 72 13.66 -3.60 2.96
CA ALA A 72 14.36 -3.77 1.69
C ALA A 72 14.23 -5.22 1.18
N VAL A 73 14.51 -6.23 2.00
CA VAL A 73 14.37 -7.65 1.64
C VAL A 73 12.93 -7.96 1.20
N GLN A 74 11.91 -7.45 1.89
CA GLN A 74 10.52 -7.61 1.46
C GLN A 74 10.25 -6.97 0.09
N ALA A 75 10.79 -5.76 -0.14
CA ALA A 75 10.65 -5.06 -1.41
C ALA A 75 11.33 -5.85 -2.55
N LEU A 76 12.56 -6.32 -2.35
CA LEU A 76 13.28 -7.15 -3.32
C LEU A 76 12.57 -8.50 -3.55
N ALA A 77 12.13 -9.20 -2.50
CA ALA A 77 11.42 -10.46 -2.63
C ALA A 77 10.10 -10.29 -3.41
N SER A 78 9.39 -9.18 -3.19
CA SER A 78 8.20 -8.84 -3.98
C SER A 78 8.54 -8.52 -5.44
N ALA A 79 9.67 -7.86 -5.72
CA ALA A 79 10.17 -7.63 -7.07
C ALA A 79 10.54 -8.93 -7.78
N ALA A 80 11.25 -9.84 -7.10
CA ALA A 80 11.66 -11.12 -7.65
C ALA A 80 10.47 -12.03 -7.95
N ARG A 81 9.45 -12.07 -7.07
CA ARG A 81 8.21 -12.82 -7.31
C ARG A 81 7.41 -12.28 -8.50
N ARG A 82 7.50 -10.99 -8.79
CA ARG A 82 6.85 -10.35 -9.96
C ARG A 82 7.47 -10.77 -11.29
N ASN A 83 8.74 -11.15 -11.31
CA ASN A 83 9.44 -11.54 -12.54
C ASN A 83 9.29 -13.04 -12.88
N ARG A 84 8.58 -13.82 -12.07
CA ARG A 84 8.30 -15.21 -12.43
C ARG A 84 7.23 -15.24 -13.52
N PRO A 85 7.50 -15.83 -14.70
CA PRO A 85 6.49 -16.01 -15.72
C PRO A 85 5.35 -16.83 -15.13
N ALA A 86 4.11 -16.38 -15.34
CA ALA A 86 2.92 -17.07 -14.89
C ALA A 86 2.73 -18.35 -15.73
N THR A 87 3.41 -19.42 -15.34
CA THR A 87 3.17 -20.76 -15.88
C THR A 87 1.95 -21.32 -15.18
N GLY A 88 0.76 -20.96 -15.66
CA GLY A 88 -0.50 -21.37 -15.04
C GLY A 88 -1.69 -21.09 -15.92
N THR A 89 -2.21 -22.16 -16.52
CA THR A 89 -3.50 -22.30 -17.19
C THR A 89 -4.62 -21.63 -16.40
N THR A 90 -4.99 -20.41 -16.80
CA THR A 90 -6.21 -19.76 -16.31
C THR A 90 -7.43 -20.48 -16.86
N THR A 91 -8.07 -21.28 -16.00
CA THR A 91 -9.48 -21.66 -16.18
C THR A 91 -10.33 -20.39 -16.33
N PRO A 92 -11.35 -20.37 -17.20
CA PRO A 92 -12.25 -19.23 -17.38
C PRO A 92 -13.17 -19.11 -16.16
N ARG A 93 -12.64 -18.55 -15.07
CA ARG A 93 -13.34 -18.39 -13.79
C ARG A 93 -13.58 -16.90 -13.59
N GLU A 94 -14.82 -16.50 -13.82
CA GLU A 94 -15.46 -15.25 -13.40
C GLU A 94 -14.50 -14.05 -13.26
N GLU A 95 -14.33 -13.34 -14.37
CA GLU A 95 -13.68 -12.02 -14.44
C GLU A 95 -14.51 -10.97 -13.67
N THR A 96 -14.53 -11.10 -12.33
CA THR A 96 -15.19 -10.15 -11.44
C THR A 96 -14.40 -8.86 -11.37
N ALA A 97 -15.07 -7.72 -11.18
CA ALA A 97 -14.41 -6.43 -10.99
C ALA A 97 -13.34 -6.48 -9.87
N ALA A 98 -13.56 -7.32 -8.84
CA ALA A 98 -12.61 -7.55 -7.76
C ALA A 98 -11.28 -8.15 -8.24
N ALA A 99 -11.29 -9.06 -9.22
CA ALA A 99 -10.08 -9.66 -9.76
C ALA A 99 -9.15 -8.62 -10.44
N PHE A 100 -9.71 -7.58 -11.05
CA PHE A 100 -8.96 -6.50 -11.68
C PHE A 100 -8.57 -5.38 -10.69
N ILE A 101 -9.43 -5.08 -9.71
CA ILE A 101 -9.22 -3.98 -8.75
C ILE A 101 -8.28 -4.37 -7.62
N ASN A 102 -8.40 -5.59 -7.09
CA ASN A 102 -7.71 -6.00 -5.86
C ASN A 102 -6.19 -6.01 -5.99
N PRO A 103 -5.59 -6.61 -7.04
CA PRO A 103 -4.13 -6.67 -7.15
C PRO A 103 -3.45 -5.27 -7.16
N PRO A 104 -3.87 -4.31 -8.00
CA PRO A 104 -3.26 -2.98 -7.98
C PRO A 104 -3.63 -2.18 -6.73
N PHE A 105 -4.84 -2.33 -6.18
CA PHE A 105 -5.23 -1.66 -4.93
C PHE A 105 -4.34 -2.09 -3.75
N LEU A 106 -4.19 -3.41 -3.57
CA LEU A 106 -3.37 -3.96 -2.49
C LEU A 106 -1.90 -3.57 -2.66
N ALA A 107 -1.37 -3.60 -3.88
CA ALA A 107 -0.01 -3.16 -4.14
C ALA A 107 0.21 -1.67 -3.82
N LEU A 108 -0.77 -0.82 -4.13
CA LEU A 108 -0.72 0.60 -3.80
C LEU A 108 -0.73 0.78 -2.28
N ARG A 109 -1.61 0.07 -1.57
CA ARG A 109 -1.71 0.08 -0.11
C ARG A 109 -0.39 -0.26 0.57
N GLU A 110 0.31 -1.29 0.08
CA GLU A 110 1.64 -1.65 0.62
C GLU A 110 2.73 -0.61 0.30
N THR A 111 2.52 0.25 -0.71
CA THR A 111 3.49 1.26 -1.15
C THR A 111 3.28 2.60 -0.47
N LEU A 112 2.05 3.11 -0.49
CA LEU A 112 1.68 4.41 0.07
C LEU A 112 1.24 4.35 1.54
N GLY A 113 0.86 3.16 2.01
CA GLY A 113 0.36 2.93 3.36
C GLY A 113 -1.16 3.07 3.51
N ALA A 114 -1.60 3.02 4.76
CA ALA A 114 -2.99 2.89 5.15
C ALA A 114 -3.80 4.18 4.96
N ALA A 115 -3.22 5.35 5.26
CA ALA A 115 -3.95 6.61 5.21
C ALA A 115 -4.41 6.95 3.79
N TRP A 116 -3.51 6.82 2.82
CA TRP A 116 -3.80 7.10 1.42
C TRP A 116 -4.73 6.06 0.79
N SER A 117 -4.56 4.78 1.11
CA SER A 117 -5.44 3.73 0.61
C SER A 117 -6.86 3.85 1.14
N LEU A 118 -7.04 4.24 2.41
CA LEU A 118 -8.36 4.53 2.98
C LEU A 118 -9.04 5.72 2.28
N ARG A 119 -8.30 6.80 2.03
CA ARG A 119 -8.83 7.95 1.30
C ARG A 119 -9.28 7.59 -0.13
N ILE A 120 -8.58 6.68 -0.80
CA ILE A 120 -9.00 6.18 -2.12
C ILE A 120 -10.28 5.35 -2.00
N ALA A 121 -10.34 4.46 -1.02
CA ALA A 121 -11.53 3.67 -0.70
C ALA A 121 -12.75 4.56 -0.46
N GLU A 122 -12.65 5.57 0.40
CA GLU A 122 -13.74 6.52 0.68
C GLU A 122 -14.23 7.24 -0.57
N ARG A 123 -13.31 7.68 -1.44
CA ARG A 123 -13.67 8.38 -2.69
C ARG A 123 -14.32 7.44 -3.69
N PHE A 124 -13.86 6.20 -3.78
CA PHE A 124 -14.51 5.17 -4.59
C PHE A 124 -15.91 4.85 -4.06
N ASP A 125 -16.05 4.61 -2.76
CA ASP A 125 -17.31 4.27 -2.11
C ASP A 125 -18.35 5.40 -2.23
N THR A 126 -17.90 6.65 -2.19
CA THR A 126 -18.77 7.81 -2.46
C THR A 126 -19.37 7.75 -3.88
N VAL A 127 -18.55 7.41 -4.89
CA VAL A 127 -19.02 7.27 -6.27
C VAL A 127 -19.92 6.04 -6.42
N ALA A 128 -19.56 4.93 -5.79
CA ALA A 128 -20.34 3.70 -5.79
C ALA A 128 -21.74 3.93 -5.18
N ALA A 129 -21.81 4.59 -4.02
CA ALA A 129 -23.07 4.94 -3.38
C ALA A 129 -23.92 5.89 -4.25
N ALA A 130 -23.31 6.93 -4.81
CA ALA A 130 -24.02 7.90 -5.67
C ALA A 130 -24.59 7.27 -6.96
N ARG A 131 -24.00 6.17 -7.43
CA ARG A 131 -24.44 5.44 -8.63
C ARG A 131 -25.20 4.15 -8.33
N GLY A 132 -25.46 3.84 -7.06
CA GLY A 132 -26.16 2.63 -6.66
C GLY A 132 -25.39 1.33 -6.93
N TRP A 133 -24.07 1.37 -7.06
CA TRP A 133 -23.27 0.16 -7.29
C TRP A 133 -23.22 -0.71 -6.02
N PRO A 134 -23.42 -2.03 -6.14
CA PRO A 134 -23.47 -2.95 -5.00
C PRO A 134 -22.07 -3.36 -4.51
N CYS A 135 -21.06 -2.50 -4.67
CA CYS A 135 -19.69 -2.78 -4.29
C CYS A 135 -19.11 -1.71 -3.36
N ARG A 136 -18.17 -2.12 -2.50
CA ARG A 136 -17.42 -1.25 -1.60
C ARG A 136 -15.95 -1.64 -1.62
N LEU A 137 -15.08 -0.65 -1.71
CA LEU A 137 -13.64 -0.85 -1.65
C LEU A 137 -13.20 -0.83 -0.19
N ARG A 138 -13.00 -2.00 0.40
CA ARG A 138 -12.52 -2.13 1.78
C ARG A 138 -11.00 -2.13 1.80
N PHE A 139 -10.42 -2.02 3.01
CA PHE A 139 -8.97 -2.09 3.18
C PHE A 139 -8.35 -3.38 2.64
N GLY A 140 -9.11 -4.49 2.65
CA GLY A 140 -8.72 -5.80 2.08
C GLY A 140 -8.95 -5.96 0.58
N GLY A 141 -9.57 -4.99 -0.09
CA GLY A 141 -9.98 -5.09 -1.50
C GLY A 141 -11.46 -4.78 -1.71
N LEU A 142 -11.89 -4.86 -2.96
CA LEU A 142 -13.28 -4.71 -3.39
C LEU A 142 -14.12 -5.89 -2.89
N VAL A 143 -15.21 -5.56 -2.23
CA VAL A 143 -16.27 -6.48 -1.80
C VAL A 143 -17.53 -6.11 -2.58
N SER A 144 -18.27 -7.10 -3.08
CA SER A 144 -19.55 -6.92 -3.73
C SER A 144 -20.60 -7.69 -2.94
N ASP A 145 -21.65 -6.99 -2.52
CA ASP A 145 -22.76 -7.55 -1.74
C ASP A 145 -24.02 -7.76 -2.61
N GLY A 146 -23.93 -7.47 -3.92
CA GLY A 146 -25.02 -7.62 -4.89
C GLY A 146 -25.05 -8.98 -5.59
N ASP A 147 -26.04 -9.13 -6.48
CA ASP A 147 -26.15 -10.29 -7.35
C ASP A 147 -24.86 -10.46 -8.18
N PRO A 148 -24.15 -11.60 -8.09
CA PRO A 148 -22.95 -11.85 -8.89
C PRO A 148 -23.22 -11.84 -10.41
N ALA A 149 -24.47 -12.04 -10.83
CA ALA A 149 -24.87 -11.93 -12.23
C ALA A 149 -25.01 -10.47 -12.72
N ASP A 150 -25.15 -9.50 -11.82
CA ASP A 150 -25.20 -8.08 -12.18
C ASP A 150 -23.79 -7.55 -12.48
N THR A 151 -23.46 -7.55 -13.76
CA THR A 151 -22.17 -7.11 -14.28
C THR A 151 -22.19 -5.71 -14.88
N LEU A 152 -23.36 -5.04 -14.92
CA LEU A 152 -23.54 -3.76 -15.62
C LEU A 152 -22.65 -2.66 -15.04
N TRP A 153 -22.48 -2.65 -13.72
CA TRP A 153 -21.66 -1.66 -13.00
C TRP A 153 -20.16 -1.93 -13.10
N HIS A 154 -19.72 -3.14 -13.48
CA HIS A 154 -18.30 -3.53 -13.45
C HIS A 154 -17.43 -2.59 -14.29
N ARG A 155 -17.85 -2.30 -15.52
CA ARG A 155 -17.07 -1.46 -16.44
C ARG A 155 -16.89 -0.04 -15.91
N ASP A 156 -17.94 0.54 -15.36
CA ASP A 156 -17.88 1.91 -14.85
C ASP A 156 -17.13 2.01 -13.52
N ALA A 157 -17.24 0.98 -12.67
CA ALA A 157 -16.42 0.86 -11.46
C ALA A 157 -14.93 0.75 -11.80
N LEU A 158 -14.56 -0.09 -12.78
CA LEU A 158 -13.18 -0.20 -13.25
C LEU A 158 -12.66 1.14 -13.77
N ARG A 159 -13.46 1.83 -14.59
CA ARG A 159 -13.08 3.15 -15.12
C ARG A 159 -12.90 4.19 -14.02
N ALA A 160 -13.83 4.25 -13.06
CA ALA A 160 -13.76 5.17 -11.92
C ALA A 160 -12.53 4.88 -11.04
N PHE A 161 -12.30 3.60 -10.73
CA PHE A 161 -11.15 3.17 -9.94
C PHE A 161 -9.82 3.52 -10.64
N ARG A 162 -9.69 3.22 -11.94
CA ARG A 162 -8.51 3.60 -12.72
C ARG A 162 -8.26 5.11 -12.70
N ALA A 163 -9.32 5.91 -12.89
CA ALA A 163 -9.20 7.36 -12.88
C ALA A 163 -8.71 7.89 -11.53
N LEU A 164 -9.13 7.27 -10.42
CA LEU A 164 -8.60 7.59 -9.08
C LEU A 164 -7.13 7.19 -8.93
N LEU A 165 -6.76 5.98 -9.37
CA LEU A 165 -5.38 5.47 -9.25
C LEU A 165 -4.36 6.27 -10.07
N ARG A 166 -4.73 6.74 -11.27
CA ARG A 166 -3.82 7.48 -12.17
C ARG A 166 -3.27 8.78 -11.58
N ARG A 167 -3.83 9.27 -10.47
CA ARG A 167 -3.28 10.41 -9.72
C ARG A 167 -2.03 10.07 -8.92
N PHE A 168 -1.80 8.79 -8.64
CA PHE A 168 -0.71 8.30 -7.80
C PHE A 168 0.27 7.41 -8.54
N VAL A 169 -0.19 6.72 -9.59
CA VAL A 169 0.60 5.72 -10.31
C VAL A 169 0.46 5.86 -11.82
N THR A 170 1.49 5.43 -12.54
CA THR A 170 1.50 5.41 -14.01
C THR A 170 0.76 4.19 -14.56
N ASP A 171 0.31 4.25 -15.82
CA ASP A 171 -0.32 3.10 -16.50
C ASP A 171 0.64 1.89 -16.56
N ALA A 172 1.94 2.11 -16.74
CA ALA A 172 2.95 1.06 -16.66
C ALA A 172 3.01 0.40 -15.27
N TRP A 173 2.83 1.17 -14.18
CA TRP A 173 2.76 0.60 -12.84
C TRP A 173 1.49 -0.24 -12.66
N LEU A 174 0.34 0.22 -13.16
CA LEU A 174 -0.92 -0.53 -13.13
C LEU A 174 -0.81 -1.87 -13.86
N ALA A 175 -0.27 -1.85 -15.09
CA ALA A 175 -0.07 -3.06 -15.89
C ALA A 175 0.79 -4.10 -15.16
N ARG A 176 1.88 -3.66 -14.53
CA ARG A 176 2.74 -4.53 -13.70
C ARG A 176 2.04 -5.14 -12.48
N HIS A 177 0.94 -4.55 -12.02
CA HIS A 177 0.18 -5.01 -10.87
C HIS A 177 -1.17 -5.62 -11.26
N GLY A 178 -1.26 -6.20 -12.46
CA GLY A 178 -2.40 -7.00 -12.88
C GLY A 178 -3.55 -6.20 -13.50
N TRP A 179 -3.38 -4.89 -13.70
CA TRP A 179 -4.35 -4.12 -14.48
C TRP A 179 -4.24 -4.52 -15.95
N ARG A 180 -5.22 -5.29 -16.43
CA ARG A 180 -5.34 -5.63 -17.85
C ARG A 180 -6.28 -4.62 -18.47
N ASP A 181 -5.78 -3.85 -19.42
CA ASP A 181 -6.64 -2.98 -20.21
C ASP A 181 -7.61 -3.86 -20.98
N ALA A 182 -8.92 -3.74 -20.68
CA ALA A 182 -9.99 -4.37 -21.44
C ALA A 182 -9.98 -3.97 -22.94
N ALA A 183 -9.13 -3.01 -23.33
CA ALA A 183 -8.92 -2.56 -24.70
C ALA A 183 -7.72 -3.22 -25.42
N GLY A 184 -6.97 -4.12 -24.76
CA GLY A 184 -5.79 -4.78 -25.34
C GLY A 184 -6.06 -5.77 -26.49
N GLY A 185 -7.32 -5.94 -26.92
CA GLY A 185 -7.70 -6.79 -28.04
C GLY A 185 -7.73 -6.09 -29.42
N LEU A 186 -7.50 -4.78 -29.52
CA LEU A 186 -7.78 -4.02 -30.76
C LEU A 186 -6.58 -3.37 -31.46
N HIS A 187 -5.33 -3.54 -30.99
CA HIS A 187 -4.17 -2.90 -31.62
C HIS A 187 -3.03 -3.83 -32.06
N ALA A 188 -3.24 -5.15 -32.09
CA ALA A 188 -2.23 -6.12 -32.54
C ALA A 188 -2.39 -6.59 -34.01
N GLY A 189 -3.05 -5.83 -34.89
CA GLY A 189 -3.40 -6.35 -36.22
C GLY A 189 -3.62 -5.32 -37.32
N GLN A 190 -2.84 -4.24 -37.39
CA GLN A 190 -2.87 -3.37 -38.57
C GLN A 190 -1.49 -2.75 -38.83
N GLU A 191 -0.61 -3.53 -39.44
CA GLU A 191 0.42 -2.96 -40.32
C GLU A 191 -0.26 -2.67 -41.67
N PRO A 192 -0.23 -1.41 -42.16
CA PRO A 192 -0.61 -1.12 -43.54
C PRO A 192 0.52 -1.54 -44.48
N SER A 193 0.14 -2.31 -45.50
CA SER A 193 0.94 -2.75 -46.64
C SER A 193 1.56 -1.61 -47.44
#